data_AF-A0A976H029-F1
#
_entry.id   AF-A0A976H029-F1
#
_cell.length_a   1.000
_cell.length_b   1.000
_cell.length_c   1.000
_cell.angle_alpha   90.00
_cell.angle_beta   90.00
_cell.angle_gamma   90.00
#
_symmetry.space_group_name_H-M   'P 1'
#
loop_
_entity.id
_entity.type
_entity.pdbx_description
1 polymer ?
#
loop_
_entity_poly.entity_id
_entity_poly.type
_entity_poly.pdbx_seq_one_letter_code
_entity_poly.pdbx_strand_id
1 'polypeptide(L)'
;MGYFTSFSSFSIVSLLVLFCSVSCRDNTNQAKASNESPGISVVQDSLQKTVDVDQLRSMRWKDISPTVESCSRSGLSMETLKVSEPLTESPVIYLRGLIHVSLGNVDAARQEWASLDPAQIPADHLYPVWRLAASSPIDSNGIAPNNPYEPYLVKAVEENLVGALVKARFYAAKTEWRKSLDAYLLTNPETWTPHDVQVFQTMKLQAGYSRDVKVILAGALNGGRVKESLQSDLARIIKVEPVLDREAIGAALKSNPALAKAAVEGASRSLAFRQAFASNQFQKVIELAAPIDPVNATDEMVLLSFLSSAQTRNEPEMDRWSKELFRRNPSDKNSSWIKKIKQEAH
;
A
#
# COMPACT_ATOMS: atom_id res chain seq x y z
N MET A 1 2.62 -23.85 -20.70
CA MET A 1 3.65 -22.87 -21.11
C MET A 1 2.97 -21.52 -21.30
N GLY A 2 3.44 -20.49 -20.60
CA GLY A 2 3.18 -19.08 -20.90
C GLY A 2 1.97 -18.43 -20.23
N TYR A 3 2.27 -17.31 -19.56
CA TYR A 3 1.38 -16.20 -19.13
C TYR A 3 0.72 -16.28 -17.74
N PHE A 4 1.52 -16.03 -16.70
CA PHE A 4 1.06 -15.45 -15.42
C PHE A 4 2.13 -14.51 -14.83
N THR A 5 2.18 -13.28 -15.34
CA THR A 5 2.86 -12.13 -14.73
C THR A 5 2.08 -10.88 -15.15
N SER A 6 1.11 -10.42 -14.35
CA SER A 6 0.38 -9.18 -14.71
C SER A 6 -0.12 -8.35 -13.53
N PHE A 7 -0.32 -8.92 -12.34
CA PHE A 7 -0.80 -8.10 -11.20
C PHE A 7 0.30 -7.50 -10.31
N SER A 8 1.58 -7.88 -10.47
CA SER A 8 2.70 -7.25 -9.74
C SER A 8 3.37 -6.09 -10.49
N SER A 9 3.33 -6.09 -11.82
CA SER A 9 4.06 -5.13 -12.66
C SER A 9 3.45 -3.71 -12.65
N PHE A 10 2.13 -3.59 -12.56
CA PHE A 10 1.44 -2.29 -12.55
C PHE A 10 1.65 -1.49 -11.25
N SER A 11 1.87 -2.19 -10.12
CA SER A 11 2.07 -1.56 -8.82
C SER A 11 3.53 -1.09 -8.62
N ILE A 12 4.49 -1.69 -9.34
CA ILE A 12 5.92 -1.29 -9.31
C ILE A 12 6.16 -0.03 -10.17
N VAL A 13 5.53 0.05 -11.35
CA VAL A 13 5.63 1.23 -12.22
C VAL A 13 4.96 2.44 -11.56
N SER A 14 3.82 2.24 -10.88
CA SER A 14 3.13 3.31 -10.13
C SER A 14 3.90 3.78 -8.87
N LEU A 15 4.82 2.96 -8.34
CA LEU A 15 5.64 3.29 -7.16
C LEU A 15 6.74 4.31 -7.48
N LEU A 16 7.13 4.47 -8.75
CA LEU A 16 8.32 5.21 -9.18
C LEU A 16 8.09 6.24 -10.30
N VAL A 17 6.94 6.22 -10.98
CA VAL A 17 6.50 7.29 -11.92
C VAL A 17 6.37 8.68 -11.24
N LEU A 18 6.35 8.76 -9.91
CA LEU A 18 6.07 10.00 -9.17
C LEU A 18 7.24 10.70 -8.49
N PHE A 19 8.46 10.20 -8.67
CA PHE A 19 9.61 11.12 -8.68
C PHE A 19 9.65 11.95 -9.98
N CYS A 20 8.85 11.59 -11.00
CA CYS A 20 8.80 12.25 -12.31
C CYS A 20 7.56 13.12 -12.61
N SER A 21 6.49 13.11 -11.80
CA SER A 21 5.26 13.86 -12.16
C SER A 21 5.24 15.29 -11.62
N VAL A 22 6.19 16.10 -12.10
CA VAL A 22 5.94 17.52 -12.33
C VAL A 22 5.89 17.68 -13.85
N SER A 23 4.69 17.93 -14.37
CA SER A 23 4.37 18.17 -15.80
C SER A 23 4.22 16.95 -16.71
N CYS A 24 3.09 16.26 -16.59
CA CYS A 24 2.38 15.81 -17.79
C CYS A 24 1.04 16.55 -17.82
N ARG A 25 0.98 17.62 -18.62
CA ARG A 25 -0.23 18.36 -18.92
C ARG A 25 -1.00 17.56 -19.98
N ASP A 26 -2.24 17.21 -19.66
CA ASP A 26 -3.18 16.58 -20.60
C ASP A 26 -3.31 17.44 -21.86
N ASN A 27 -2.95 16.87 -22.99
CA ASN A 27 -3.23 17.43 -24.32
C ASN A 27 -4.37 16.62 -24.92
N THR A 28 -5.58 16.86 -24.43
CA THR A 28 -6.84 16.41 -25.03
C THR A 28 -7.73 17.62 -25.26
N ASN A 29 -7.48 18.33 -26.36
CA ASN A 29 -8.50 19.17 -26.98
C ASN A 29 -8.82 18.63 -28.37
N GLN A 30 -10.03 18.09 -28.48
CA GLN A 30 -10.70 17.82 -29.74
C GLN A 30 -10.92 19.11 -30.53
N ALA A 31 -10.88 18.93 -31.84
CA ALA A 31 -10.95 19.92 -32.91
C ALA A 31 -12.13 20.91 -32.82
N LYS A 32 -11.85 22.17 -33.21
CA LYS A 32 -12.73 22.97 -34.06
C LYS A 32 -11.88 23.87 -34.95
N ALA A 33 -12.24 23.90 -36.22
CA ALA A 33 -11.48 24.46 -37.33
C ALA A 33 -11.56 25.99 -37.45
N SER A 34 -10.57 26.52 -38.19
CA SER A 34 -10.57 27.66 -39.12
C SER A 34 -9.85 28.97 -38.73
N ASN A 35 -9.01 29.38 -39.70
CA ASN A 35 -8.50 30.70 -40.06
C ASN A 35 -7.08 31.14 -39.59
N GLU A 36 -6.13 30.84 -40.49
CA GLU A 36 -5.06 31.67 -41.08
C GLU A 36 -4.30 32.76 -40.29
N SER A 37 -2.96 32.61 -40.36
CA SER A 37 -1.88 33.63 -40.40
C SER A 37 -1.28 34.15 -39.06
N PRO A 38 -0.02 34.63 -39.04
CA PRO A 38 1.21 33.85 -39.22
C PRO A 38 2.27 34.09 -38.11
N GLY A 39 3.19 33.14 -37.94
CA GLY A 39 4.58 33.41 -37.54
C GLY A 39 4.87 33.92 -36.12
N ILE A 40 4.99 33.01 -35.16
CA ILE A 40 6.06 33.05 -34.14
C ILE A 40 6.53 31.62 -33.91
N SER A 41 7.68 31.26 -34.48
CA SER A 41 8.40 30.04 -34.07
C SER A 41 8.93 30.27 -32.65
N VAL A 42 8.14 29.90 -31.65
CA VAL A 42 8.66 29.73 -30.29
C VAL A 42 9.53 28.48 -30.33
N VAL A 43 10.83 28.68 -30.53
CA VAL A 43 11.84 27.68 -30.23
C VAL A 43 11.76 27.42 -28.72
N GLN A 44 10.96 26.42 -28.33
CA GLN A 44 11.07 25.82 -27.01
C GLN A 44 12.32 24.93 -27.04
N ASP A 45 13.48 25.54 -26.80
CA ASP A 45 14.65 24.82 -26.32
C ASP A 45 14.30 24.26 -24.94
N SER A 46 13.76 23.05 -24.91
CA SER A 46 13.76 22.25 -23.69
C SER A 46 15.21 21.91 -23.38
N LEU A 47 15.86 22.71 -22.53
CA LEU A 47 17.16 22.40 -21.93
C LEU A 47 17.09 21.02 -21.26
N GLN A 48 17.45 19.96 -21.98
CA GLN A 48 17.73 18.65 -21.42
C GLN A 48 18.97 18.81 -20.54
N LYS A 49 18.76 18.88 -19.23
CA LYS A 49 19.86 18.98 -18.28
C LYS A 49 20.51 17.59 -18.14
N THR A 50 21.61 17.38 -18.85
CA THR A 50 22.43 16.17 -18.73
C THR A 50 23.34 16.26 -17.51
N VAL A 51 23.42 15.20 -16.71
CA VAL A 51 24.39 15.07 -15.62
C VAL A 51 25.72 14.62 -16.22
N ASP A 52 26.81 15.30 -15.87
CA ASP A 52 28.14 14.99 -16.39
C ASP A 52 28.78 13.82 -15.62
N VAL A 53 29.70 13.09 -16.25
CA VAL A 53 30.38 11.90 -15.70
C VAL A 53 31.13 12.25 -14.42
N ASP A 54 31.79 13.42 -14.36
CA ASP A 54 32.51 13.86 -13.15
C ASP A 54 31.57 14.17 -11.98
N GLN A 55 30.33 14.61 -12.26
CA GLN A 55 29.30 14.79 -11.24
C GLN A 55 28.78 13.45 -10.72
N LEU A 56 28.70 12.44 -11.58
CA LEU A 56 28.32 11.08 -11.17
C LEU A 56 29.41 10.41 -10.33
N ARG A 57 30.69 10.54 -10.71
CA ARG A 57 31.82 10.00 -9.93
C ARG A 57 31.93 10.57 -8.52
N SER A 58 31.50 11.83 -8.34
CA SER A 58 31.50 12.51 -7.05
C SER A 58 30.14 12.47 -6.32
N MET A 59 29.16 11.74 -6.86
CA MET A 59 27.81 11.70 -6.34
C MET A 59 27.74 11.04 -4.96
N ARG A 60 27.06 11.69 -4.02
CA ARG A 60 26.74 11.12 -2.71
C ARG A 60 25.25 10.79 -2.64
N TRP A 61 24.89 9.96 -1.67
CA TRP A 61 23.49 9.57 -1.42
C TRP A 61 22.52 10.76 -1.30
N LYS A 62 22.93 11.84 -0.63
CA LYS A 62 22.11 13.05 -0.48
C LYS A 62 21.86 13.81 -1.80
N ASP A 63 22.66 13.54 -2.82
CA ASP A 63 22.57 14.20 -4.12
C ASP A 63 21.56 13.47 -5.04
N ILE A 64 21.09 12.28 -4.67
CA ILE A 64 20.13 11.47 -5.46
C ILE A 64 18.78 12.19 -5.62
N SER A 65 18.10 12.53 -4.53
CA SER A 65 16.77 13.16 -4.62
C SER A 65 16.79 14.48 -5.41
N PRO A 66 17.74 15.41 -5.15
CA PRO A 66 17.87 16.63 -5.96
C PRO A 66 18.13 16.35 -7.44
N THR A 67 18.92 15.30 -7.75
CA THR A 67 19.21 14.91 -9.14
C THR A 67 17.94 14.41 -9.82
N VAL A 68 17.20 13.53 -9.16
CA VAL A 68 15.93 12.98 -9.67
C VAL A 68 14.90 14.10 -9.88
N GLU A 69 14.76 15.02 -8.92
CA GLU A 69 13.87 16.19 -9.05
C GLU A 69 14.31 17.16 -10.15
N SER A 70 15.61 17.32 -10.35
CA SER A 70 16.13 18.16 -11.43
C SER A 70 15.86 17.53 -12.80
N CYS A 71 15.95 16.21 -12.91
CA CYS A 71 15.79 15.50 -14.19
C CYS A 71 14.33 15.19 -14.52
N SER A 72 13.43 15.12 -13.52
CA SER A 72 12.00 14.90 -13.76
C SER A 72 11.35 15.99 -14.61
N ARG A 73 11.82 17.24 -14.52
CA ARG A 73 11.34 18.37 -15.33
C ARG A 73 11.71 18.27 -16.81
N SER A 74 12.72 17.48 -17.15
CA SER A 74 13.25 17.31 -18.51
C SER A 74 13.11 15.88 -19.06
N GLY A 75 12.50 14.97 -18.27
CA GLY A 75 12.43 13.54 -18.52
C GLY A 75 13.69 12.81 -18.03
N LEU A 76 13.51 11.82 -17.15
CA LEU A 76 14.61 10.94 -16.72
C LEU A 76 14.85 9.88 -17.81
N SER A 77 15.98 9.97 -18.50
CA SER A 77 16.44 8.95 -19.46
C SER A 77 17.85 8.48 -19.13
N MET A 78 18.24 7.30 -19.62
CA MET A 78 19.63 6.85 -19.52
C MET A 78 20.61 7.79 -20.26
N GLU A 79 20.15 8.43 -21.33
CA GLU A 79 20.92 9.47 -22.05
C GLU A 79 21.20 10.70 -21.16
N THR A 80 20.34 10.95 -20.16
CA THR A 80 20.51 12.04 -19.19
C THR A 80 21.73 11.84 -18.30
N LEU A 81 22.18 10.60 -18.09
CA LEU A 81 23.36 10.31 -17.29
C LEU A 81 24.69 10.32 -18.08
N LYS A 82 24.68 10.48 -19.41
CA LYS A 82 25.89 10.47 -20.28
C LYS A 82 26.94 9.40 -19.90
N VAL A 83 26.50 8.22 -19.50
CA VAL A 83 27.40 7.17 -19.00
C VAL A 83 27.91 6.34 -20.18
N SER A 84 29.10 6.64 -20.68
CA SER A 84 29.81 5.78 -21.64
C SER A 84 30.71 4.74 -20.98
N GLU A 85 31.01 4.90 -19.68
CA GLU A 85 31.88 4.01 -18.89
C GLU A 85 31.12 3.41 -17.69
N PRO A 86 31.41 2.16 -17.28
CA PRO A 86 30.76 1.54 -16.14
C PRO A 86 31.18 2.22 -14.82
N LEU A 87 30.40 3.19 -14.37
CA LEU A 87 30.49 3.76 -13.02
C LEU A 87 29.99 2.72 -12.00
N THR A 88 30.73 2.54 -10.90
CA THR A 88 30.51 1.47 -9.92
C THR A 88 30.16 1.98 -8.52
N GLU A 89 30.06 3.30 -8.35
CA GLU A 89 29.71 3.92 -7.08
C GLU A 89 28.26 3.60 -6.70
N SER A 90 28.03 3.15 -5.46
CA SER A 90 26.71 2.72 -4.97
C SER A 90 25.57 3.74 -5.19
N PRO A 91 25.76 5.07 -4.95
CA PRO A 91 24.73 6.06 -5.28
C PRO A 91 24.38 6.13 -6.77
N VAL A 92 25.36 5.93 -7.66
CA VAL A 92 25.16 5.95 -9.12
C VAL A 92 24.43 4.71 -9.58
N ILE A 93 24.83 3.52 -9.09
CA ILE A 93 24.10 2.26 -9.33
C ILE A 93 22.65 2.40 -8.86
N TYR A 94 22.45 3.01 -7.68
CA TYR A 94 21.12 3.27 -7.16
C TYR A 94 20.29 4.15 -8.11
N LEU A 95 20.86 5.28 -8.55
CA LEU A 95 20.22 6.22 -9.48
C LEU A 95 19.88 5.57 -10.83
N ARG A 96 20.76 4.74 -11.40
CA ARG A 96 20.47 3.98 -12.63
C ARG A 96 19.27 3.07 -12.46
N GLY A 97 19.20 2.33 -11.35
CA GLY A 97 18.05 1.50 -11.05
C GLY A 97 16.75 2.32 -10.94
N LEU A 98 16.78 3.50 -10.30
CA LEU A 98 15.62 4.40 -10.27
C LEU A 98 15.16 4.81 -11.69
N ILE A 99 16.10 5.13 -12.58
CA ILE A 99 15.80 5.46 -13.98
C ILE A 99 15.18 4.28 -14.68
N HIS A 100 15.75 3.08 -14.56
CA HIS A 100 15.18 1.88 -15.15
C HIS A 100 13.75 1.63 -14.67
N VAL A 101 13.46 1.78 -13.37
CA VAL A 101 12.08 1.65 -12.90
C VAL A 101 11.18 2.75 -13.47
N SER A 102 11.65 4.00 -13.54
CA SER A 102 10.86 5.10 -14.12
C SER A 102 10.49 4.87 -15.59
N LEU A 103 11.33 4.13 -16.32
CA LEU A 103 11.11 3.70 -17.71
C LEU A 103 10.30 2.40 -17.83
N GLY A 104 9.85 1.81 -16.71
CA GLY A 104 9.14 0.53 -16.68
C GLY A 104 10.04 -0.71 -16.87
N ASN A 105 11.36 -0.54 -16.94
CA ASN A 105 12.34 -1.61 -17.13
C ASN A 105 12.70 -2.27 -15.79
N VAL A 106 11.73 -2.94 -15.18
CA VAL A 106 11.81 -3.54 -13.83
C VAL A 106 12.96 -4.55 -13.70
N ASP A 107 13.17 -5.40 -14.72
CA ASP A 107 14.22 -6.42 -14.66
C ASP A 107 15.62 -5.81 -14.75
N ALA A 108 15.80 -4.76 -15.56
CA ALA A 108 17.05 -4.02 -15.64
C ALA A 108 17.35 -3.31 -14.32
N ALA A 109 16.34 -2.68 -13.69
CA ALA A 109 16.50 -2.09 -12.36
C ALA A 109 16.91 -3.13 -11.31
N ARG A 110 16.34 -4.34 -11.37
CA ARG A 110 16.71 -5.43 -10.47
C ARG A 110 18.15 -5.88 -10.68
N GLN A 111 18.61 -5.99 -11.93
CA GLN A 111 19.99 -6.34 -12.26
C GLN A 111 20.98 -5.28 -11.76
N GLU A 112 20.67 -4.00 -11.96
CA GLU A 112 21.48 -2.89 -11.43
C GLU A 112 21.62 -3.00 -9.91
N TRP A 113 20.50 -3.09 -9.20
CA TRP A 113 20.51 -3.12 -7.74
C TRP A 113 21.05 -4.42 -7.15
N ALA A 114 21.03 -5.54 -7.88
CA ALA A 114 21.63 -6.81 -7.42
C ALA A 114 23.12 -6.69 -7.07
N SER A 115 23.82 -5.70 -7.63
CA SER A 115 25.23 -5.41 -7.34
C SER A 115 25.45 -4.51 -6.11
N LEU A 116 24.40 -3.88 -5.58
CA LEU A 116 24.48 -3.01 -4.41
C LEU A 116 24.69 -3.82 -3.13
N ASP A 117 25.70 -3.45 -2.35
CA ASP A 117 25.84 -3.87 -0.97
C ASP A 117 24.76 -3.21 -0.10
N PRO A 118 23.80 -3.96 0.47
CA PRO A 118 22.73 -3.40 1.30
C PRO A 118 23.25 -2.60 2.50
N ALA A 119 24.44 -2.92 3.03
CA ALA A 119 25.03 -2.23 4.18
C ALA A 119 25.45 -0.79 3.87
N GLN A 120 25.63 -0.45 2.58
CA GLN A 120 26.03 0.89 2.14
C GLN A 120 24.84 1.79 1.80
N ILE A 121 23.62 1.25 1.75
CA ILE A 121 22.42 1.98 1.39
C ILE A 121 21.86 2.67 2.65
N PRO A 122 21.70 4.01 2.66
CA PRO A 122 21.08 4.71 3.78
C PRO A 122 19.65 4.25 4.01
N ALA A 123 19.20 4.32 5.26
CA ALA A 123 17.88 3.85 5.70
C ALA A 123 16.72 4.30 4.80
N ASP A 124 16.65 5.59 4.46
CA ASP A 124 15.58 6.16 3.64
C ASP A 124 15.57 5.67 2.17
N HIS A 125 16.66 5.04 1.72
CA HIS A 125 16.81 4.51 0.35
C HIS A 125 16.58 2.99 0.28
N LEU A 126 16.42 2.31 1.42
CA LEU A 126 16.24 0.86 1.47
C LEU A 126 14.87 0.40 0.95
N TYR A 127 13.81 1.20 1.14
CA TYR A 127 12.46 0.74 0.81
C TYR A 127 12.24 0.43 -0.69
N PRO A 128 12.68 1.27 -1.66
CA PRO A 128 12.53 0.96 -3.08
C PRO A 128 13.23 -0.33 -3.52
N VAL A 129 14.49 -0.52 -3.09
CA VAL A 129 15.29 -1.72 -3.42
C VAL A 129 14.68 -2.97 -2.79
N TRP A 130 14.26 -2.86 -1.52
CA TRP A 130 13.57 -3.94 -0.81
C TRP A 130 12.26 -4.32 -1.51
N ARG A 131 11.45 -3.34 -1.91
CA ARG A 131 10.15 -3.57 -2.53
C ARG A 131 10.29 -4.24 -3.90
N LEU A 132 11.28 -3.81 -4.69
CA LEU A 132 11.57 -4.42 -5.99
C LEU A 132 12.06 -5.86 -5.82
N ALA A 133 12.97 -6.10 -4.87
CA ALA A 133 13.45 -7.45 -4.57
C ALA A 133 12.33 -8.38 -4.08
N ALA A 134 11.42 -7.89 -3.22
CA ALA A 134 10.26 -8.63 -2.73
C ALA A 134 9.24 -8.99 -3.81
N SER A 135 9.28 -8.31 -4.96
CA SER A 135 8.39 -8.57 -6.10
C SER A 135 8.96 -9.59 -7.09
N SER A 136 10.13 -10.17 -6.80
CA SER A 136 10.79 -11.13 -7.68
C SER A 136 9.93 -12.39 -7.87
N PRO A 137 9.94 -12.98 -9.08
CA PRO A 137 9.23 -14.23 -9.34
C PRO A 137 9.69 -15.31 -8.36
N ILE A 138 8.74 -16.12 -7.91
CA ILE A 138 9.02 -17.36 -7.19
C ILE A 138 9.86 -18.25 -8.12
N ASP A 139 10.91 -18.86 -7.60
CA ASP A 139 11.78 -19.73 -8.39
C ASP A 139 11.05 -20.99 -8.87
N SER A 140 11.70 -21.78 -9.72
CA SER A 140 11.13 -23.03 -10.26
C SER A 140 10.76 -24.07 -9.20
N ASN A 141 11.20 -23.88 -7.95
CA ASN A 141 10.93 -24.76 -6.82
C ASN A 141 9.80 -24.24 -5.91
N GLY A 142 9.14 -23.13 -6.29
CA GLY A 142 8.10 -22.54 -5.46
C GLY A 142 8.63 -21.68 -4.31
N ILE A 143 9.93 -21.35 -4.29
CA ILE A 143 10.58 -20.59 -3.23
C ILE A 143 10.78 -19.14 -3.69
N ALA A 144 10.29 -18.19 -2.92
CA ALA A 144 10.59 -16.77 -3.16
C ALA A 144 12.07 -16.53 -2.83
N PRO A 145 12.85 -15.89 -3.72
CA PRO A 145 14.25 -15.60 -3.44
C PRO A 145 14.37 -14.75 -2.16
N ASN A 146 15.38 -15.05 -1.34
CA ASN A 146 15.64 -14.30 -0.12
C ASN A 146 15.91 -12.82 -0.47
N ASN A 147 15.25 -11.90 0.23
CA ASN A 147 15.39 -10.47 -0.02
C ASN A 147 16.62 -9.92 0.73
N PRO A 148 17.73 -9.59 0.05
CA PRO A 148 18.97 -9.21 0.72
C PRO A 148 18.86 -7.89 1.51
N TYR A 149 17.89 -7.04 1.16
CA TYR A 149 17.66 -5.75 1.84
C TYR A 149 16.76 -5.88 3.07
N GLU A 150 16.10 -7.03 3.26
CA GLU A 150 15.11 -7.21 4.32
C GLU A 150 15.68 -7.03 5.74
N PRO A 151 16.80 -7.67 6.12
CA PRO A 151 17.35 -7.49 7.47
C PRO A 151 17.71 -6.03 7.78
N TYR A 152 18.19 -5.30 6.77
CA TYR A 152 18.58 -3.90 6.89
C TYR A 152 17.37 -2.98 7.04
N LEU A 153 16.31 -3.20 6.25
CA LEU A 153 15.10 -2.40 6.35
C LEU A 153 14.36 -2.68 7.66
N VAL A 154 14.28 -3.95 8.09
CA VAL A 154 13.69 -4.32 9.40
C VAL A 154 14.42 -3.58 10.52
N LYS A 155 15.75 -3.68 10.56
CA LYS A 155 16.56 -2.98 11.56
C LYS A 155 16.33 -1.46 11.51
N ALA A 156 16.33 -0.87 10.33
CA ALA A 156 16.11 0.57 10.17
C ALA A 156 14.69 1.01 10.63
N VAL A 157 13.68 0.17 10.45
CA VAL A 157 12.32 0.41 10.96
C VAL A 157 12.28 0.33 12.49
N GLU A 158 12.88 -0.71 13.07
CA GLU A 158 12.94 -0.95 14.52
C GLU A 158 13.73 0.15 15.26
N GLU A 159 14.83 0.60 14.67
CA GLU A 159 15.68 1.69 15.21
C GLU A 159 15.13 3.08 14.88
N ASN A 160 13.94 3.18 14.28
CA ASN A 160 13.30 4.44 13.88
C ASN A 160 14.13 5.33 12.91
N LEU A 161 15.01 4.73 12.11
CA LEU A 161 15.89 5.42 11.16
C LEU A 161 15.22 5.79 9.83
N VAL A 162 14.00 5.31 9.58
CA VAL A 162 13.21 5.64 8.39
C VAL A 162 12.02 6.53 8.72
N GLY A 163 11.62 7.38 7.77
CA GLY A 163 10.44 8.22 7.89
C GLY A 163 9.12 7.43 8.06
N ALA A 164 8.11 8.08 8.65
CA ALA A 164 6.80 7.46 8.94
C ALA A 164 6.12 6.85 7.72
N LEU A 165 6.25 7.47 6.53
CA LEU A 165 5.64 6.97 5.31
C LEU A 165 6.28 5.66 4.84
N VAL A 166 7.60 5.52 5.00
CA VAL A 166 8.30 4.26 4.70
C VAL A 166 7.84 3.16 5.66
N LYS A 167 7.71 3.46 6.97
CA LYS A 167 7.17 2.50 7.94
C LYS A 167 5.76 2.05 7.57
N ALA A 168 4.88 3.00 7.24
CA ALA A 168 3.50 2.72 6.87
C ALA A 168 3.42 1.75 5.68
N ARG A 169 4.22 2.00 4.64
CA ARG A 169 4.28 1.16 3.44
C ARG A 169 4.96 -0.20 3.68
N PHE A 170 5.99 -0.25 4.53
CA PHE A 170 6.63 -1.49 4.95
C PHE A 170 5.65 -2.40 5.69
N TYR A 171 4.96 -1.88 6.71
CA TYR A 171 3.95 -2.63 7.45
C TYR A 171 2.78 -3.07 6.56
N ALA A 172 2.33 -2.23 5.63
CA ALA A 172 1.31 -2.62 4.64
C ALA A 172 1.78 -3.81 3.79
N ALA A 173 3.03 -3.78 3.31
CA ALA A 173 3.59 -4.86 2.50
C ALA A 173 3.80 -6.16 3.30
N LYS A 174 3.96 -6.07 4.63
CA LYS A 174 3.96 -7.21 5.57
C LYS A 174 2.55 -7.57 6.07
N THR A 175 1.50 -6.96 5.52
CA THR A 175 0.11 -7.13 5.95
C THR A 175 -0.16 -6.81 7.42
N GLU A 176 0.72 -6.04 8.05
CA GLU A 176 0.57 -5.56 9.43
C GLU A 176 -0.29 -4.29 9.43
N TRP A 177 -1.56 -4.43 9.03
CA TRP A 177 -2.45 -3.31 8.71
C TRP A 177 -2.63 -2.32 9.86
N ARG A 178 -2.70 -2.79 11.10
CA ARG A 178 -2.78 -1.90 12.27
C ARG A 178 -1.55 -0.99 12.40
N LYS A 179 -0.34 -1.57 12.36
CA LYS A 179 0.90 -0.79 12.43
C LYS A 179 1.06 0.14 11.22
N SER A 180 0.62 -0.30 10.04
CA SER A 180 0.59 0.53 8.84
C SER A 180 -0.29 1.76 9.02
N LEU A 181 -1.52 1.57 9.50
CA LEU A 181 -2.47 2.64 9.77
C LEU A 181 -1.94 3.61 10.84
N ASP A 182 -1.41 3.09 11.94
CA ASP A 182 -0.82 3.91 13.01
C ASP A 182 0.36 4.76 12.48
N ALA A 183 1.18 4.20 11.57
CA ALA A 183 2.25 4.95 10.92
C ALA A 183 1.72 6.00 9.93
N TYR A 184 0.66 5.71 9.15
CA TYR A 184 0.05 6.68 8.24
C TYR A 184 -0.48 7.93 8.96
N LEU A 185 -0.97 7.80 10.20
CA LEU A 185 -1.39 8.94 11.02
C LEU A 185 -0.27 9.95 11.30
N LEU A 186 0.99 9.54 11.16
CA LEU A 186 2.18 10.36 11.39
C LEU A 186 2.78 10.92 10.08
N THR A 187 2.12 10.70 8.94
CA THR A 187 2.62 11.13 7.62
C THR A 187 2.00 12.45 7.16
N ASN A 188 2.69 13.18 6.27
CA ASN A 188 2.11 14.32 5.57
C ASN A 188 1.31 13.83 4.35
N PRO A 189 -0.01 14.06 4.25
CA PRO A 189 -0.81 13.61 3.11
C PRO A 189 -0.36 14.14 1.74
N GLU A 190 0.40 15.23 1.70
CA GLU A 190 0.95 15.79 0.47
C GLU A 190 1.99 14.87 -0.18
N THR A 191 2.64 14.05 0.65
CA THR A 191 3.66 13.08 0.21
C THR A 191 3.06 11.76 -0.26
N TRP A 192 1.74 11.58 -0.12
CA TRP A 192 1.06 10.39 -0.61
C TRP A 192 1.08 10.30 -2.14
N THR A 193 0.93 9.08 -2.60
CA THR A 193 1.06 8.63 -3.98
C THR A 193 -0.10 7.69 -4.31
N PRO A 194 -0.32 7.34 -5.60
CA PRO A 194 -1.29 6.32 -6.01
C PRO A 194 -1.07 4.97 -5.33
N HIS A 195 0.16 4.63 -4.94
CA HIS A 195 0.42 3.44 -4.15
C HIS A 195 -0.29 3.49 -2.78
N ASP A 196 -0.23 4.63 -2.10
CA ASP A 196 -0.89 4.80 -0.80
C ASP A 196 -2.41 4.72 -0.94
N VAL A 197 -2.97 5.22 -2.05
CA VAL A 197 -4.39 5.03 -2.42
C VAL A 197 -4.75 3.54 -2.48
N GLN A 198 -3.94 2.72 -3.16
CA GLN A 198 -4.15 1.27 -3.25
C GLN A 198 -4.03 0.57 -1.89
N VAL A 199 -3.08 1.02 -1.06
CA VAL A 199 -2.91 0.53 0.31
C VAL A 199 -4.15 0.84 1.16
N PHE A 200 -4.70 2.07 1.08
CA PHE A 200 -5.94 2.43 1.77
C PHE A 200 -7.15 1.67 1.23
N GLN A 201 -7.25 1.45 -0.09
CA GLN A 201 -8.29 0.58 -0.66
C GLN A 201 -8.23 -0.81 -0.07
N THR A 202 -7.02 -1.38 -0.01
CA THR A 202 -6.81 -2.73 0.52
C THR A 202 -7.16 -2.79 2.00
N MET A 203 -6.68 -1.85 2.82
CA MET A 203 -7.03 -1.76 4.24
C MET A 203 -8.53 -1.58 4.45
N LYS A 204 -9.21 -0.77 3.63
CA LYS A 204 -10.66 -0.58 3.74
C LYS A 204 -11.43 -1.89 3.56
N LEU A 205 -10.96 -2.78 2.69
CA LEU A 205 -11.58 -4.08 2.46
C LEU A 205 -11.34 -5.08 3.61
N GLN A 206 -10.35 -4.83 4.47
CA GLN A 206 -10.09 -5.66 5.63
C GLN A 206 -11.11 -5.37 6.74
N ALA A 207 -11.66 -6.44 7.33
CA ALA A 207 -12.60 -6.32 8.43
C ALA A 207 -11.98 -5.51 9.59
N GLY A 208 -12.75 -4.61 10.19
CA GLY A 208 -12.31 -3.78 11.32
C GLY A 208 -11.52 -2.51 10.97
N TYR A 209 -11.00 -2.33 9.75
CA TYR A 209 -10.18 -1.15 9.41
C TYR A 209 -10.91 -0.10 8.57
N SER A 210 -12.05 -0.45 7.93
CA SER A 210 -12.82 0.45 7.04
C SER A 210 -13.10 1.81 7.65
N ARG A 211 -13.51 1.86 8.92
CA ARG A 211 -13.81 3.11 9.61
C ARG A 211 -12.58 3.98 9.82
N ASP A 212 -11.50 3.40 10.33
CA ASP A 212 -10.28 4.15 10.63
C ASP A 212 -9.66 4.70 9.33
N VAL A 213 -9.71 3.92 8.24
CA VAL A 213 -9.35 4.38 6.89
C VAL A 213 -10.24 5.55 6.44
N LYS A 214 -11.57 5.46 6.61
CA LYS A 214 -12.46 6.59 6.28
C LYS A 214 -12.11 7.85 7.07
N VAL A 215 -11.79 7.72 8.36
CA VAL A 215 -11.44 8.86 9.23
C VAL A 215 -10.15 9.53 8.78
N ILE A 216 -9.07 8.76 8.57
CA ILE A 216 -7.79 9.33 8.14
C ILE A 216 -7.91 10.01 6.77
N LEU A 217 -8.63 9.39 5.83
CA LEU A 217 -8.84 9.95 4.50
C LEU A 217 -9.71 11.20 4.53
N ALA A 218 -10.79 11.21 5.33
CA ALA A 218 -11.63 12.39 5.49
C ALA A 218 -10.85 13.54 6.12
N GLY A 219 -10.03 13.27 7.15
CA GLY A 219 -9.15 14.26 7.76
C GLY A 219 -8.14 14.84 6.78
N ALA A 220 -7.51 13.98 5.97
CA ALA A 220 -6.55 14.40 4.95
C ALA A 220 -7.19 15.28 3.86
N LEU A 221 -8.36 14.90 3.35
CA LEU A 221 -9.09 15.64 2.33
C LEU A 221 -9.60 16.99 2.86
N ASN A 222 -10.24 17.00 4.03
CA ASN A 222 -10.76 18.22 4.63
C ASN A 222 -9.66 19.20 5.05
N GLY A 223 -8.47 18.67 5.39
CA GLY A 223 -7.29 19.48 5.70
C GLY A 223 -6.64 20.13 4.47
N GLY A 224 -7.05 19.78 3.25
CA GLY A 224 -6.54 20.38 2.01
C GLY A 224 -5.07 20.07 1.69
N ARG A 225 -4.47 19.08 2.36
CA ARG A 225 -3.04 18.74 2.20
C ARG A 225 -2.79 17.63 1.18
N VAL A 226 -3.83 17.10 0.55
CA VAL A 226 -3.72 16.04 -0.45
C VAL A 226 -3.53 16.66 -1.85
N LYS A 227 -2.58 16.12 -2.61
CA LYS A 227 -2.38 16.45 -4.03
C LYS A 227 -3.69 16.33 -4.82
N GLU A 228 -3.99 17.33 -5.64
CA GLU A 228 -5.23 17.40 -6.43
C GLU A 228 -5.49 16.11 -7.23
N SER A 229 -4.44 15.55 -7.84
CA SER A 229 -4.51 14.30 -8.61
C SER A 229 -4.98 13.07 -7.82
N LEU A 230 -4.90 13.09 -6.49
CA LEU A 230 -5.32 11.97 -5.63
C LEU A 230 -6.68 12.19 -4.97
N GLN A 231 -7.21 13.42 -4.97
CA GLN A 231 -8.38 13.77 -4.18
C GLN A 231 -9.63 12.97 -4.58
N SER A 232 -9.88 12.81 -5.89
CA SER A 232 -11.02 12.05 -6.40
C SER A 232 -10.96 10.57 -6.02
N ASP A 233 -9.77 9.98 -6.06
CA ASP A 233 -9.59 8.56 -5.76
C ASP A 233 -9.73 8.29 -4.26
N LEU A 234 -9.15 9.13 -3.40
CA LEU A 234 -9.34 9.04 -1.96
C LEU A 234 -10.80 9.28 -1.56
N ALA A 235 -11.47 10.26 -2.16
CA ALA A 235 -12.89 10.52 -1.90
C ALA A 235 -13.77 9.32 -2.31
N ARG A 236 -13.41 8.61 -3.39
CA ARG A 236 -14.09 7.39 -3.82
C ARG A 236 -13.94 6.28 -2.78
N ILE A 237 -12.75 6.13 -2.18
CA ILE A 237 -12.54 5.15 -1.09
C ILE A 237 -13.49 5.44 0.07
N ILE A 238 -13.77 6.70 0.42
CA ILE A 238 -14.69 7.00 1.53
C ILE A 238 -16.12 6.60 1.18
N LYS A 239 -16.59 6.99 -0.01
CA LYS A 239 -18.00 6.91 -0.42
C LYS A 239 -18.44 5.53 -0.92
N VAL A 240 -17.56 4.79 -1.59
CA VAL A 240 -17.95 3.55 -2.27
C VAL A 240 -17.91 2.40 -1.28
N GLU A 241 -19.08 1.98 -0.78
CA GLU A 241 -19.19 0.65 -0.19
C GLU A 241 -18.80 -0.41 -1.24
N PRO A 242 -18.08 -1.47 -0.86
CA PRO A 242 -17.63 -2.47 -1.82
C PRO A 242 -18.85 -3.04 -2.55
N VAL A 243 -18.98 -2.72 -3.83
CA VAL A 243 -19.99 -3.34 -4.69
C VAL A 243 -19.52 -4.77 -4.91
N LEU A 244 -20.31 -5.72 -4.40
CA LEU A 244 -20.08 -7.14 -4.62
C LEU A 244 -20.37 -7.47 -6.09
N ASP A 245 -19.34 -7.36 -6.93
CA ASP A 245 -19.36 -7.89 -8.28
C ASP A 245 -19.19 -9.41 -8.22
N ARG A 246 -20.32 -10.12 -8.22
CA ARG A 246 -20.35 -11.59 -8.14
C ARG A 246 -19.68 -12.25 -9.33
N GLU A 247 -19.73 -11.64 -10.51
CA GLU A 247 -19.11 -12.20 -11.72
C GLU A 247 -17.59 -12.06 -11.64
N ALA A 248 -17.09 -10.88 -11.27
CA ALA A 248 -15.66 -10.66 -11.07
C ALA A 248 -15.09 -11.54 -9.95
N ILE A 249 -15.80 -11.67 -8.82
CA ILE A 249 -15.40 -12.58 -7.73
C ILE A 249 -15.40 -14.03 -8.24
N GLY A 250 -16.44 -14.46 -8.94
CA GLY A 250 -16.52 -15.81 -9.51
C GLY A 250 -15.37 -16.11 -10.48
N ALA A 251 -15.02 -15.16 -11.34
CA ALA A 251 -13.87 -15.28 -12.23
C ALA A 251 -12.55 -15.34 -11.45
N ALA A 252 -12.36 -14.49 -10.44
CA ALA A 252 -11.17 -14.45 -9.60
C ALA A 252 -10.96 -15.78 -8.86
N LEU A 253 -12.00 -16.34 -8.23
CA LEU A 253 -11.94 -17.62 -7.52
C LEU A 253 -11.61 -18.79 -8.47
N LYS A 254 -12.16 -18.80 -9.70
CA LYS A 254 -11.83 -19.83 -10.71
C LYS A 254 -10.37 -19.75 -11.16
N SER A 255 -9.84 -18.53 -11.30
CA SER A 255 -8.49 -18.29 -11.79
C SER A 255 -7.40 -18.47 -10.72
N ASN A 256 -7.75 -18.49 -9.44
CA ASN A 256 -6.79 -18.53 -8.33
C ASN A 256 -7.21 -19.55 -7.25
N PRO A 257 -6.67 -20.79 -7.29
CA PRO A 257 -6.99 -21.83 -6.33
C PRO A 257 -6.69 -21.48 -4.87
N ALA A 258 -5.63 -20.70 -4.61
CA ALA A 258 -5.29 -20.26 -3.25
C ALA A 258 -6.33 -19.29 -2.70
N LEU A 259 -6.79 -18.34 -3.52
CA LEU A 259 -7.88 -17.43 -3.18
C LEU A 259 -9.19 -18.20 -2.98
N ALA A 260 -9.49 -19.19 -3.83
CA ALA A 260 -10.65 -20.06 -3.68
C ALA A 260 -10.65 -20.81 -2.35
N LYS A 261 -9.49 -21.41 -1.99
CA LYS A 261 -9.31 -22.10 -0.71
C LYS A 261 -9.54 -21.15 0.47
N ALA A 262 -8.90 -19.98 0.47
CA ALA A 262 -9.05 -18.99 1.52
C ALA A 262 -10.51 -18.50 1.66
N ALA A 263 -11.21 -18.29 0.54
CA ALA A 263 -12.61 -17.91 0.54
C ALA A 263 -13.52 -19.00 1.13
N VAL A 264 -13.30 -20.27 0.77
CA VAL A 264 -14.04 -21.42 1.32
C VAL A 264 -13.78 -21.57 2.82
N GLU A 265 -12.53 -21.44 3.26
CA GLU A 265 -12.17 -21.49 4.69
C GLU A 265 -12.85 -20.36 5.48
N GLY A 266 -12.83 -19.13 4.95
CA GLY A 266 -13.51 -17.99 5.55
C GLY A 266 -15.03 -18.19 5.64
N ALA A 267 -15.66 -18.65 4.56
CA ALA A 267 -17.10 -18.93 4.52
C ALA A 267 -17.48 -20.06 5.49
N SER A 268 -16.68 -21.13 5.54
CA SER A 268 -16.89 -22.27 6.45
C SER A 268 -16.78 -21.85 7.91
N ARG A 269 -15.82 -20.97 8.24
CA ARG A 269 -15.68 -20.40 9.58
C ARG A 269 -16.90 -19.57 9.97
N SER A 270 -17.35 -18.67 9.09
CA SER A 270 -18.56 -17.87 9.32
C SER A 270 -19.80 -18.75 9.52
N LEU A 271 -19.96 -19.80 8.71
CA LEU A 271 -21.04 -20.78 8.86
C LEU A 271 -20.98 -21.51 10.20
N ALA A 272 -19.79 -21.94 10.64
CA ALA A 272 -19.61 -22.61 11.93
C ALA A 272 -20.01 -21.71 13.11
N PHE A 273 -19.64 -20.42 13.08
CA PHE A 273 -20.08 -19.42 14.05
C PHE A 273 -21.61 -19.30 14.10
N ARG A 274 -22.25 -19.12 12.93
CA ARG A 274 -23.71 -19.00 12.82
C ARG A 274 -24.42 -20.24 13.34
N GLN A 275 -23.95 -21.42 12.98
CA GLN A 275 -24.55 -22.69 13.41
C GLN A 275 -24.43 -22.88 14.92
N ALA A 276 -23.25 -22.61 15.49
CA ALA A 276 -23.04 -22.70 16.93
C ALA A 276 -23.96 -21.72 17.68
N PHE A 277 -24.04 -20.46 17.21
CA PHE A 277 -24.90 -19.45 17.80
C PHE A 277 -26.40 -19.80 17.70
N ALA A 278 -26.87 -20.16 16.50
CA ALA A 278 -28.28 -20.52 16.26
C ALA A 278 -28.70 -21.79 17.03
N SER A 279 -27.76 -22.66 17.35
CA SER A 279 -27.99 -23.87 18.15
C SER A 279 -27.81 -23.64 19.65
N ASN A 280 -27.70 -22.39 20.11
CA ASN A 280 -27.44 -22.01 21.50
C ASN A 280 -26.15 -22.60 22.11
N GLN A 281 -25.17 -22.97 21.27
CA GLN A 281 -23.87 -23.48 21.70
C GLN A 281 -22.91 -22.29 21.96
N PHE A 282 -23.27 -21.41 22.89
CA PHE A 282 -22.57 -20.15 23.13
C PHE A 282 -21.10 -20.35 23.55
N GLN A 283 -20.83 -21.37 24.36
CA GLN A 283 -19.45 -21.72 24.74
C GLN A 283 -18.58 -22.08 23.52
N LYS A 284 -19.16 -22.78 22.54
CA LYS A 284 -18.47 -23.14 21.29
C LYS A 284 -18.16 -21.90 20.44
N VAL A 285 -19.05 -20.90 20.43
CA VAL A 285 -18.77 -19.62 19.74
C VAL A 285 -17.53 -18.96 20.36
N ILE A 286 -17.43 -18.95 21.69
CA ILE A 286 -16.27 -18.38 22.41
C ILE A 286 -14.99 -19.15 22.08
N GLU A 287 -15.03 -20.49 22.08
CA GLU A 287 -13.89 -21.33 21.71
C GLU A 287 -13.40 -21.08 20.28
N LEU A 288 -14.33 -20.94 19.33
CA LEU A 288 -14.01 -20.59 17.94
C LEU A 288 -13.40 -19.18 17.81
N ALA A 289 -13.78 -18.26 18.70
CA ALA A 289 -13.36 -16.86 18.68
C ALA A 289 -12.04 -16.60 19.43
N ALA A 290 -11.69 -17.44 20.40
CA ALA A 290 -10.51 -17.27 21.25
C ALA A 290 -9.20 -16.94 20.50
N PRO A 291 -8.82 -17.66 19.42
CA PRO A 291 -7.57 -17.40 18.71
C PRO A 291 -7.63 -16.21 17.74
N ILE A 292 -8.79 -15.55 17.60
CA ILE A 292 -9.00 -14.49 16.60
C ILE A 292 -8.76 -13.13 17.26
N ASP A 293 -7.78 -12.37 16.77
CA ASP A 293 -7.66 -10.95 17.11
C ASP A 293 -8.97 -10.22 16.74
N PRO A 294 -9.67 -9.57 17.69
CA PRO A 294 -10.93 -8.88 17.42
C PRO A 294 -10.86 -7.88 16.28
N VAL A 295 -9.70 -7.24 16.06
CA VAL A 295 -9.53 -6.27 14.98
C VAL A 295 -9.70 -6.93 13.61
N ASN A 296 -9.30 -8.19 13.46
CA ASN A 296 -9.36 -8.94 12.19
C ASN A 296 -10.66 -9.73 12.02
N ALA A 297 -11.53 -9.77 13.03
CA ALA A 297 -12.82 -10.47 12.97
C ALA A 297 -13.84 -9.72 12.09
N THR A 298 -14.81 -10.43 11.48
CA THR A 298 -15.92 -9.77 10.79
C THR A 298 -16.89 -9.12 11.79
N ASP A 299 -17.69 -8.15 11.35
CA ASP A 299 -18.67 -7.48 12.23
C ASP A 299 -19.64 -8.47 12.87
N GLU A 300 -20.06 -9.47 12.10
CA GLU A 300 -20.90 -10.56 12.58
C GLU A 300 -20.17 -11.39 13.65
N MET A 301 -18.92 -11.80 13.42
CA MET A 301 -18.16 -12.57 14.42
C MET A 301 -18.01 -11.78 15.73
N VAL A 302 -17.69 -10.49 15.66
CA VAL A 302 -17.59 -9.65 16.85
C VAL A 302 -18.93 -9.62 17.61
N LEU A 303 -20.05 -9.42 16.90
CA LEU A 303 -21.38 -9.38 17.51
C LEU A 303 -21.77 -10.72 18.15
N LEU A 304 -21.62 -11.83 17.42
CA LEU A 304 -21.98 -13.16 17.92
C LEU A 304 -21.12 -13.57 19.11
N SER A 305 -19.82 -13.25 19.09
CA SER A 305 -18.93 -13.49 20.23
C SER A 305 -19.34 -12.69 21.46
N PHE A 306 -19.60 -11.38 21.31
CA PHE A 306 -20.06 -10.54 22.43
C PHE A 306 -21.35 -11.07 23.06
N LEU A 307 -22.36 -11.39 22.24
CA LEU A 307 -23.64 -11.93 22.73
C LEU A 307 -23.46 -13.30 23.39
N SER A 308 -22.62 -14.16 22.84
CA SER A 308 -22.32 -15.47 23.42
C SER A 308 -21.60 -15.35 24.76
N SER A 309 -20.64 -14.43 24.88
CA SER A 309 -19.94 -14.15 26.13
C SER A 309 -20.86 -13.59 27.21
N ALA A 310 -21.82 -12.73 26.84
CA ALA A 310 -22.84 -12.24 27.77
C ALA A 310 -23.72 -13.39 28.27
N GLN A 311 -24.17 -14.27 27.36
CA GLN A 311 -25.04 -15.39 27.70
C GLN A 311 -24.36 -16.44 28.60
N THR A 312 -23.04 -16.65 28.46
CA THR A 312 -22.26 -17.56 29.31
C THR A 312 -21.64 -16.87 30.52
N ARG A 313 -21.86 -15.57 30.70
CA ARG A 313 -21.26 -14.74 31.76
C ARG A 313 -19.73 -14.78 31.77
N ASN A 314 -19.11 -14.89 30.59
CA ASN A 314 -17.66 -14.85 30.42
C ASN A 314 -17.19 -13.39 30.33
N GLU A 315 -16.90 -12.77 31.49
CA GLU A 315 -16.53 -11.35 31.57
C GLU A 315 -15.30 -10.97 30.73
N PRO A 316 -14.18 -11.72 30.73
CA PRO A 316 -13.00 -11.35 29.94
C PRO A 316 -13.29 -11.25 28.44
N GLU A 317 -14.01 -12.23 27.88
CA GLU A 317 -14.36 -12.22 26.46
C GLU A 317 -15.44 -11.17 26.17
N MET A 318 -16.42 -10.99 27.05
CA MET A 318 -17.42 -9.93 26.93
C MET A 318 -16.77 -8.53 26.86
N ASP A 319 -15.77 -8.28 27.69
CA ASP A 319 -14.98 -7.05 27.68
C ASP A 319 -14.16 -6.88 26.40
N ARG A 320 -13.49 -7.95 25.96
CA ARG A 320 -12.70 -7.96 24.73
C ARG A 320 -13.55 -7.61 23.51
N TRP A 321 -14.68 -8.30 23.32
CA TRP A 321 -15.54 -8.10 22.14
C TRP A 321 -16.35 -6.80 22.20
N SER A 322 -16.76 -6.36 23.40
CA SER A 322 -17.48 -5.08 23.56
C SER A 322 -16.62 -3.86 23.21
N LYS A 323 -15.32 -3.86 23.57
CA LYS A 323 -14.37 -2.81 23.16
C LYS A 323 -14.30 -2.69 21.64
N GLU A 324 -14.27 -3.83 20.94
CA GLU A 324 -14.21 -3.86 19.49
C GLU A 324 -15.54 -3.43 18.83
N LEU A 325 -16.70 -3.84 19.37
CA LEU A 325 -18.01 -3.35 18.92
C LEU A 325 -18.11 -1.82 19.03
N PHE A 326 -17.68 -1.28 20.17
CA PHE A 326 -17.67 0.16 20.40
C PHE A 326 -16.71 0.88 19.45
N ARG A 327 -15.50 0.33 19.23
CA ARG A 327 -14.52 0.90 18.29
C ARG A 327 -15.08 0.98 16.87
N ARG A 328 -15.79 -0.05 16.40
CA ARG A 328 -16.39 -0.08 15.06
C ARG A 328 -17.60 0.84 14.95
N ASN A 329 -18.41 0.94 16.00
CA ASN A 329 -19.70 1.62 15.98
C ASN A 329 -19.91 2.55 17.19
N PRO A 330 -19.11 3.61 17.38
CA PRO A 330 -19.28 4.48 18.53
C PRO A 330 -20.48 5.38 18.32
N SER A 331 -21.50 5.11 19.13
CA SER A 331 -22.65 5.98 19.30
C SER A 331 -23.13 5.82 20.73
N ASP A 332 -23.78 6.85 21.27
CA ASP A 332 -24.38 6.78 22.61
C ASP A 332 -25.40 5.65 22.70
N LYS A 333 -26.14 5.41 21.60
CA LYS A 333 -27.08 4.30 21.47
C LYS A 333 -26.39 2.94 21.64
N ASN A 334 -25.30 2.69 20.91
CA ASN A 334 -24.57 1.43 20.99
C ASN A 334 -23.88 1.25 22.34
N SER A 335 -23.31 2.33 22.88
CA SER A 335 -22.66 2.32 24.20
C SER A 335 -23.66 1.95 25.30
N SER A 336 -24.85 2.57 25.25
CA SER A 336 -25.94 2.28 26.18
C SER A 336 -26.44 0.85 26.03
N TRP A 337 -26.57 0.35 24.80
CA TRP A 337 -26.95 -1.04 24.53
C TRP A 337 -25.91 -2.05 25.06
N ILE A 338 -24.62 -1.84 24.79
CA ILE A 338 -23.53 -2.68 25.32
C ILE A 338 -23.58 -2.68 26.85
N LYS A 339 -23.68 -1.50 27.48
CA LYS A 339 -23.75 -1.38 28.94
C LYS A 339 -24.94 -2.15 29.52
N LYS A 340 -26.11 -2.04 28.90
CA LYS A 340 -27.31 -2.77 29.29
C LYS A 340 -27.10 -4.29 29.24
N ILE A 341 -26.56 -4.82 28.14
CA ILE A 341 -26.28 -6.25 27.99
C ILE A 341 -25.30 -6.73 29.07
N LYS A 342 -24.24 -5.96 29.35
CA LYS A 342 -23.29 -6.31 30.42
C LYS A 342 -24.00 -6.36 31.79
N GLN A 343 -24.86 -5.40 32.08
CA GLN A 343 -25.64 -5.37 33.32
C GLN A 343 -26.61 -6.55 33.46
N GLU A 344 -27.21 -7.01 32.37
CA GLU A 344 -28.12 -8.18 32.37
C GLU A 344 -27.38 -9.52 32.48
N ALA A 345 -26.07 -9.54 32.16
CA ALA A 345 -25.24 -10.74 32.25
C ALA A 345 -24.69 -11.01 33.66
N HIS A 346 -24.60 -9.98 34.51
CA HIS A 346 -24.26 -10.13 35.93
C HIS A 346 -25.52 -10.54 36.70
#